data_AF-A0AAX2M645-F1
#
_entry.id   AF-A0AAX2M645-F1
#
_cell.length_a   1.000
_cell.length_b   1.000
_cell.length_c   1.000
_cell.angle_alpha   90.00
_cell.angle_beta   90.00
_cell.angle_gamma   90.00
#
_symmetry.space_group_name_H-M   'P 1'
#
loop_
_entity.id
_entity.type
_entity.pdbx_description
1 polymer ?
#
loop_
_entity_poly.entity_id
_entity_poly.type
_entity_poly.pdbx_seq_one_letter_code
_entity_poly.pdbx_strand_id
1 'polypeptide(L)'
;MAIDFNAMPPSTWAENLARNQLSKLQTQLDTQTKSAKARTDALSQLQKALQDYKSSLATLTGKKSLVAMNAAATPDGMASVTAKGNAAAGNYSVFVEQLASSQQLLMGDLAGATAKAGDKFTVKLAGGESFDVALDGSDRDNDGKLSPSELALAINRASGNAGKVNAMVLNNNGTSQLVLSAGKSGEKNTISLDLSGVGDAGLKNGLSAPKELSKAQDAVVWLGGKTNGVRLQQGSNTFDNIEGVSFTVNKVSKDTDPPLQISVSRGDSDTTANVQSFVDAYNKVYKAITDLSQPGSNGKPGAPFADDSSIRGLRSQLNAILRQPFDGVTLGQLGIKATRDGTLELDSKKLGETLKATPDALDRFFNGASQNGALKQSADYLDKWLNGSNGMLKLRRDSEDRNQKDLGRRQDALQKTFDQTYNRYLAQFTKLQSMQDQMTQTMGMLNSNFI
;
A
#
# COMPACT_ATOMS: atom_id res chain seq x y z
N MET A 1 5.94 11.73 -68.68
CA MET A 1 6.35 13.06 -68.19
C MET A 1 7.75 13.29 -68.76
N ALA A 2 7.93 14.28 -69.64
CA ALA A 2 9.25 14.58 -70.17
C ALA A 2 10.14 15.07 -69.01
N ILE A 3 11.34 14.52 -68.88
CA ILE A 3 12.27 14.94 -67.83
C ILE A 3 12.87 16.27 -68.25
N ASP A 4 12.52 17.34 -67.56
CA ASP A 4 13.12 18.66 -67.74
C ASP A 4 14.09 18.94 -66.58
N PHE A 5 15.38 18.90 -66.89
CA PHE A 5 16.45 19.13 -65.92
C PHE A 5 16.71 20.62 -65.65
N ASN A 6 16.15 21.54 -66.44
CA ASN A 6 16.19 22.99 -66.17
C ASN A 6 15.16 23.42 -65.12
N ALA A 7 14.02 22.71 -65.05
CA ALA A 7 12.99 22.95 -64.05
C ALA A 7 13.28 22.28 -62.70
N MET A 8 14.03 21.18 -62.68
CA MET A 8 14.31 20.43 -61.45
C MET A 8 15.63 19.64 -61.52
N PRO A 9 16.52 19.72 -60.51
CA PRO A 9 17.81 19.05 -60.57
C PRO A 9 17.69 17.51 -60.52
N PRO A 10 18.69 16.76 -61.03
CA PRO A 10 18.73 15.30 -61.00
C PRO A 10 18.49 14.66 -59.63
N SER A 11 18.96 15.31 -58.56
CA SER A 11 18.77 14.87 -57.17
C SER A 11 17.31 14.81 -56.77
N THR A 12 16.52 15.84 -57.08
CA THR A 12 15.10 15.86 -56.75
C THR A 12 14.31 14.83 -57.57
N TRP A 13 14.69 14.60 -58.83
CA TRP A 13 14.09 13.53 -59.65
C TRP A 13 14.40 12.14 -59.08
N ALA A 14 15.65 11.91 -58.68
CA ALA A 14 16.09 10.68 -58.04
C ALA A 14 15.34 10.41 -56.73
N GLU A 15 15.19 11.44 -55.90
CA GLU A 15 14.47 11.36 -54.63
C GLU A 15 13.00 11.02 -54.84
N ASN A 16 12.32 11.74 -55.74
CA ASN A 16 10.89 11.53 -56.00
C ASN A 16 10.60 10.12 -56.53
N LEU A 17 11.42 9.60 -57.44
CA LEU A 17 11.25 8.22 -57.93
C LEU A 17 11.55 7.18 -56.86
N ALA A 18 12.62 7.35 -56.09
CA ALA A 18 12.96 6.44 -54.99
C ALA A 18 11.84 6.41 -53.93
N ARG A 19 11.30 7.59 -53.56
CA ARG A 19 10.16 7.70 -52.62
C ARG A 19 8.91 7.04 -53.18
N ASN A 20 8.56 7.30 -54.44
CA ASN A 20 7.36 6.74 -55.05
C ASN A 20 7.43 5.21 -55.11
N GLN A 21 8.59 4.66 -55.49
CA GLN A 21 8.81 3.21 -55.56
C GLN A 21 8.61 2.52 -54.20
N LEU A 22 9.02 3.16 -53.10
CA LEU A 22 8.98 2.56 -51.76
C LEU A 22 7.78 3.02 -50.91
N SER A 23 6.95 3.95 -51.41
CA SER A 23 5.87 4.62 -50.68
C SER A 23 4.88 3.67 -50.00
N LYS A 24 4.44 2.62 -50.70
CA LYS A 24 3.48 1.62 -50.17
C LYS A 24 4.06 0.84 -48.99
N LEU A 25 5.31 0.40 -49.12
CA LEU A 25 6.02 -0.34 -48.07
C LEU A 25 6.28 0.56 -46.86
N GLN A 26 6.70 1.80 -47.09
CA GLN A 26 6.89 2.80 -46.04
C GLN A 26 5.58 3.03 -45.26
N THR A 27 4.48 3.27 -45.98
CA THR A 27 3.15 3.50 -45.37
C THR A 27 2.69 2.30 -44.54
N GLN A 28 2.93 1.09 -45.03
CA GLN A 28 2.58 -0.14 -44.32
C GLN A 28 3.41 -0.29 -43.03
N LEU A 29 4.73 -0.09 -43.09
CA LEU A 29 5.60 -0.15 -41.92
C LEU A 29 5.24 0.93 -40.91
N ASP A 30 5.00 2.16 -41.35
CA ASP A 30 4.61 3.26 -40.46
C ASP A 30 3.28 2.99 -39.77
N THR A 31 2.32 2.38 -40.48
CA THR A 31 1.04 1.98 -39.89
C THR A 31 1.23 0.87 -38.85
N GLN A 32 2.07 -0.13 -39.13
CA GLN A 32 2.40 -1.21 -38.19
C GLN A 32 3.12 -0.66 -36.95
N THR A 33 4.11 0.22 -37.13
CA THR A 33 4.86 0.88 -36.05
C THR A 33 3.93 1.70 -35.16
N LYS A 34 3.04 2.51 -35.77
CA LYS A 34 2.02 3.27 -35.02
C LYS A 34 1.08 2.35 -34.23
N SER A 35 0.63 1.24 -34.83
CA SER A 35 -0.24 0.27 -34.16
C SER A 35 0.45 -0.42 -32.99
N ALA A 36 1.68 -0.90 -33.17
CA ALA A 36 2.46 -1.55 -32.12
C ALA A 36 2.76 -0.60 -30.95
N LYS A 37 3.05 0.67 -31.26
CA LYS A 37 3.22 1.72 -30.24
C LYS A 37 1.91 1.98 -29.48
N ALA A 38 0.81 2.16 -30.19
CA ALA A 38 -0.50 2.36 -29.56
C ALA A 38 -0.91 1.18 -28.67
N ARG A 39 -0.59 -0.07 -29.05
CA ARG A 39 -0.79 -1.25 -28.19
C ARG A 39 0.09 -1.23 -26.95
N THR A 40 1.34 -0.80 -27.06
CA THR A 40 2.25 -0.70 -25.89
C THR A 40 1.78 0.36 -24.89
N ASP A 41 1.35 1.50 -25.39
CA ASP A 41 0.77 2.57 -24.57
C ASP A 41 -0.53 2.09 -23.92
N ALA A 42 -1.39 1.40 -24.67
CA ALA A 42 -2.62 0.78 -24.18
C ALA A 42 -2.38 -0.32 -23.14
N LEU A 43 -1.36 -1.18 -23.31
CA LEU A 43 -0.96 -2.17 -22.30
C LEU A 43 -0.54 -1.49 -21.00
N SER A 44 0.14 -0.35 -21.09
CA SER A 44 0.58 0.43 -19.93
C SER A 44 -0.60 1.09 -19.21
N GLN A 45 -1.57 1.62 -19.96
CA GLN A 45 -2.83 2.13 -19.41
C GLN A 45 -3.65 1.02 -18.74
N LEU A 46 -3.74 -0.16 -19.37
CA LEU A 46 -4.42 -1.31 -18.81
C LEU A 46 -3.73 -1.78 -17.53
N GLN A 47 -2.40 -1.90 -17.52
CA GLN A 47 -1.63 -2.28 -16.34
C GLN A 47 -1.95 -1.34 -15.17
N LYS A 48 -1.91 -0.03 -15.41
CA LYS A 48 -2.24 0.96 -14.38
C LYS A 48 -3.67 0.78 -13.85
N ALA A 49 -4.66 0.66 -14.73
CA ALA A 49 -6.06 0.48 -14.33
C ALA A 49 -6.28 -0.80 -13.50
N LEU A 50 -5.62 -1.90 -13.87
CA LEU A 50 -5.67 -3.15 -13.11
C LEU A 50 -4.98 -3.02 -11.74
N GLN A 51 -3.83 -2.32 -11.68
CA GLN A 51 -3.12 -2.07 -10.42
C GLN A 51 -3.92 -1.17 -9.48
N ASP A 52 -4.54 -0.12 -9.99
CA ASP A 52 -5.40 0.79 -9.22
C ASP A 52 -6.60 0.04 -8.64
N TYR A 53 -7.24 -0.83 -9.44
CA TYR A 53 -8.32 -1.69 -8.97
C TYR A 53 -7.85 -2.69 -7.91
N LYS A 54 -6.75 -3.39 -8.16
CA LYS A 54 -6.15 -4.33 -7.19
C LYS A 54 -5.84 -3.63 -5.85
N SER A 55 -5.31 -2.41 -5.90
CA SER A 55 -4.99 -1.61 -4.71
C SER A 55 -6.26 -1.20 -3.94
N SER A 56 -7.34 -0.89 -4.66
CA SER A 56 -8.65 -0.61 -4.05
C SER A 56 -9.20 -1.87 -3.37
N LEU A 57 -9.10 -3.04 -4.00
CA LEU A 57 -9.49 -4.33 -3.39
C LEU A 57 -8.65 -4.67 -2.15
N ALA A 58 -7.34 -4.41 -2.18
CA ALA A 58 -6.46 -4.61 -1.04
C ALA A 58 -6.82 -3.70 0.14
N THR A 59 -7.13 -2.43 -0.12
CA THR A 59 -7.63 -1.48 0.89
C THR A 59 -8.92 -1.99 1.53
N LEU A 60 -9.88 -2.47 0.72
CA LEU A 60 -11.14 -3.03 1.22
C LEU A 60 -10.93 -4.33 2.01
N THR A 61 -10.05 -5.21 1.55
CA THR A 61 -9.69 -6.45 2.26
C THR A 61 -9.03 -6.13 3.61
N GLY A 62 -8.18 -5.11 3.67
CA GLY A 62 -7.51 -4.65 4.88
C GLY A 62 -8.47 -4.16 5.97
N LYS A 63 -9.66 -3.67 5.60
CA LYS A 63 -10.72 -3.30 6.54
C LYS A 63 -11.33 -4.50 7.27
N LYS A 64 -11.13 -5.72 6.77
CA LYS A 64 -11.69 -7.00 7.27
C LYS A 64 -13.21 -7.13 7.23
N SER A 65 -13.93 -6.02 7.26
CA SER A 65 -15.37 -5.93 7.06
C SER A 65 -15.68 -4.65 6.28
N LEU A 66 -16.68 -4.74 5.40
CA LEU A 66 -17.20 -3.54 4.71
C LEU A 66 -18.29 -2.85 5.53
N VAL A 67 -18.84 -3.54 6.54
CA VAL A 67 -19.73 -2.96 7.54
C VAL A 67 -18.90 -2.10 8.47
N ALA A 68 -19.26 -0.82 8.56
CA ALA A 68 -18.71 0.10 9.53
C ALA A 68 -19.58 0.11 10.79
N MET A 69 -18.93 0.12 11.95
CA MET A 69 -19.58 0.33 13.24
C MET A 69 -19.10 1.64 13.85
N ASN A 70 -20.05 2.40 14.37
CA ASN A 70 -19.80 3.57 15.16
C ASN A 70 -19.73 3.15 16.63
N ALA A 71 -18.74 3.67 17.35
CA ALA A 71 -18.65 3.50 18.79
C ALA A 71 -18.41 4.84 19.45
N ALA A 72 -19.13 5.11 20.54
CA ALA A 72 -18.97 6.31 21.33
C ALA A 72 -18.99 5.99 22.82
N ALA A 73 -18.17 6.70 23.58
CA ALA A 73 -18.14 6.65 25.03
C ALA A 73 -18.77 7.93 25.60
N THR A 74 -19.60 7.78 26.63
CA THR A 74 -20.18 8.90 27.38
C THR A 74 -20.02 8.64 28.87
N PRO A 75 -19.55 9.60 29.69
CA PRO A 75 -19.13 10.96 29.32
C PRO A 75 -17.82 11.05 28.50
N ASP A 76 -17.68 12.12 27.72
CA ASP A 76 -16.50 12.35 26.87
C ASP A 76 -15.21 12.40 27.70
N GLY A 77 -14.15 11.78 27.18
CA GLY A 77 -12.83 11.74 27.81
C GLY A 77 -12.68 10.71 28.94
N MET A 78 -13.73 9.98 29.32
CA MET A 78 -13.60 8.81 30.21
C MET A 78 -12.92 7.63 29.49
N ALA A 79 -13.28 7.40 28.22
CA ALA A 79 -12.69 6.35 27.40
C ALA A 79 -12.69 6.73 25.92
N SER A 80 -11.80 6.12 25.14
CA SER A 80 -11.91 6.02 23.68
C SER A 80 -12.40 4.63 23.32
N VAL A 81 -13.26 4.52 22.30
CA VAL A 81 -13.85 3.24 21.87
C VAL A 81 -13.74 3.10 20.37
N THR A 82 -13.46 1.89 19.92
CA THR A 82 -13.54 1.50 18.50
C THR A 82 -14.36 0.22 18.39
N ALA A 83 -15.14 0.10 17.32
CA ALA A 83 -15.91 -1.10 16.99
C ALA A 83 -15.51 -1.61 15.61
N LYS A 84 -15.36 -2.93 15.51
CA LYS A 84 -15.13 -3.67 14.26
C LYS A 84 -16.48 -4.01 13.63
N GLY A 85 -16.48 -4.37 12.34
CA GLY A 85 -17.71 -4.68 11.60
C GLY A 85 -18.54 -5.85 12.16
N ASN A 86 -17.91 -6.76 12.92
CA ASN A 86 -18.59 -7.87 13.61
C ASN A 86 -19.05 -7.54 15.04
N ALA A 87 -18.88 -6.30 15.51
CA ALA A 87 -19.33 -5.91 16.83
C ALA A 87 -20.86 -6.01 16.93
N ALA A 88 -21.37 -6.45 18.08
CA ALA A 88 -22.81 -6.39 18.32
C ALA A 88 -23.23 -4.95 18.65
N ALA A 89 -24.22 -4.43 17.92
CA ALA A 89 -24.82 -3.13 18.22
C ALA A 89 -25.56 -3.19 19.56
N GLY A 90 -25.42 -2.14 20.37
CA GLY A 90 -25.98 -2.10 21.72
C GLY A 90 -25.29 -1.06 22.60
N ASN A 91 -25.79 -0.95 23.82
CA ASN A 91 -25.20 -0.09 24.85
C ASN A 91 -24.60 -0.97 25.94
N TYR A 92 -23.34 -0.72 26.26
CA TYR A 92 -22.59 -1.42 27.29
C TYR A 92 -22.25 -0.43 28.40
N SER A 93 -22.73 -0.71 29.61
CA SER A 93 -22.36 0.07 30.78
C SER A 93 -21.03 -0.46 31.33
N VAL A 94 -20.10 0.42 31.65
CA VAL A 94 -18.79 0.09 32.20
C VAL A 94 -18.54 0.96 33.44
N PHE A 95 -17.97 0.36 34.48
CA PHE A 95 -17.47 1.08 35.65
C PHE A 95 -15.96 0.89 35.75
N VAL A 96 -15.19 1.99 35.77
CA VAL A 96 -13.72 1.94 35.84
C VAL A 96 -13.31 2.07 37.30
N GLU A 97 -12.85 0.98 37.90
CA GLU A 97 -12.43 0.96 39.30
C GLU A 97 -10.97 1.41 39.46
N GLN A 98 -10.10 1.02 38.53
CA GLN A 98 -8.67 1.31 38.60
C GLN A 98 -8.06 1.40 37.20
N LEU A 99 -7.11 2.32 37.02
CA LEU A 99 -6.28 2.39 35.82
C LEU A 99 -4.96 1.62 36.02
N ALA A 100 -4.49 1.00 34.94
CA ALA A 100 -3.16 0.42 34.91
C ALA A 100 -2.10 1.53 34.97
N SER A 101 -1.09 1.34 35.80
CA SER A 101 0.09 2.21 35.89
C SER A 101 1.38 1.41 35.82
N SER A 102 2.41 2.03 35.29
CA SER A 102 3.78 1.50 35.31
C SER A 102 4.48 1.86 36.60
N GLN A 103 5.33 0.96 37.09
CA GLN A 103 6.15 1.27 38.25
C GLN A 103 7.22 2.29 37.89
N GLN A 104 7.48 3.21 38.81
CA GLN A 104 8.63 4.11 38.77
C GLN A 104 9.35 4.07 40.10
N LEU A 105 10.66 3.85 40.04
CA LEU A 105 11.53 3.68 41.19
C LEU A 105 12.67 4.69 41.11
N LEU A 106 12.77 5.58 42.08
CA LEU A 106 13.92 6.46 42.28
C LEU A 106 14.94 5.69 43.12
N MET A 107 16.12 5.43 42.57
CA MET A 107 17.21 4.77 43.28
C MET A 107 17.78 5.67 44.37
N GLY A 108 18.46 5.07 45.34
CA GLY A 108 19.15 5.76 46.42
C GLY A 108 20.42 6.47 45.98
N ASP A 109 21.22 6.90 46.95
CA ASP A 109 22.50 7.55 46.70
C ASP A 109 23.52 6.57 46.08
N LEU A 110 24.16 7.00 45.00
CA LEU A 110 25.17 6.26 44.24
C LEU A 110 26.54 6.93 44.34
N ALA A 111 26.71 7.90 45.24
CA ALA A 111 27.97 8.61 45.43
C ALA A 111 29.13 7.65 45.75
N GLY A 112 30.17 7.68 44.91
CA GLY A 112 31.36 6.85 45.08
C GLY A 112 31.15 5.36 44.77
N ALA A 113 30.01 4.99 44.17
CA ALA A 113 29.78 3.63 43.67
C ALA A 113 30.85 3.26 42.63
N THR A 114 31.35 2.03 42.69
CA THR A 114 32.35 1.49 41.74
C THR A 114 31.85 0.19 41.12
N ALA A 115 32.46 -0.23 40.01
CA ALA A 115 32.27 -1.56 39.45
C ALA A 115 33.61 -2.21 39.07
N LYS A 116 33.68 -3.53 39.26
CA LYS A 116 34.82 -4.36 38.86
C LYS A 116 34.46 -5.23 37.66
N ALA A 117 35.50 -5.73 36.98
CA ALA A 117 35.31 -6.70 35.92
C ALA A 117 34.57 -7.95 36.45
N GLY A 118 33.50 -8.35 35.77
CA GLY A 118 32.58 -9.42 36.13
C GLY A 118 31.38 -8.98 36.98
N ASP A 119 31.33 -7.74 37.48
CA ASP A 119 30.19 -7.26 38.26
C ASP A 119 28.94 -7.14 37.38
N LYS A 120 27.81 -7.61 37.92
CA LYS A 120 26.51 -7.51 37.26
C LYS A 120 25.37 -7.51 38.26
N PHE A 121 24.22 -7.00 37.85
CA PHE A 121 22.96 -7.23 38.54
C PHE A 121 21.88 -7.69 37.58
N THR A 122 20.89 -8.42 38.08
CA THR A 122 19.77 -8.89 37.27
C THR A 122 18.55 -8.03 37.57
N VAL A 123 17.95 -7.46 36.53
CA VAL A 123 16.63 -6.84 36.61
C VAL A 123 15.59 -7.93 36.41
N LYS A 124 14.68 -8.10 37.37
CA LYS A 124 13.59 -9.08 37.33
C LYS A 124 12.24 -8.35 37.32
N LEU A 125 11.34 -8.80 36.46
CA LEU A 125 9.94 -8.38 36.44
C LEU A 125 9.07 -9.45 37.11
N ALA A 126 8.04 -9.05 37.83
CA ALA A 126 7.11 -9.99 38.49
C ALA A 126 6.42 -10.96 37.53
N GLY A 127 6.33 -10.63 36.23
CA GLY A 127 5.82 -11.49 35.17
C GLY A 127 6.75 -12.63 34.75
N GLY A 128 7.94 -12.74 35.37
CA GLY A 128 8.91 -13.81 35.13
C GLY A 128 10.00 -13.49 34.12
N GLU A 129 9.93 -12.34 33.44
CA GLU A 129 11.01 -11.87 32.58
C GLU A 129 12.17 -11.30 33.40
N SER A 130 13.40 -11.53 32.95
CA SER A 130 14.59 -10.94 33.56
C SER A 130 15.67 -10.68 32.52
N PHE A 131 16.60 -9.78 32.84
CA PHE A 131 17.81 -9.55 32.06
C PHE A 131 18.96 -9.11 32.95
N ASP A 132 20.18 -9.46 32.54
CA ASP A 132 21.39 -9.07 33.25
C ASP A 132 21.90 -7.72 32.73
N VAL A 133 22.32 -6.86 33.66
CA VAL A 133 23.02 -5.61 33.40
C VAL A 133 24.47 -5.83 33.78
N ALA A 134 25.33 -6.01 32.78
CA ALA A 134 26.77 -6.09 32.97
C ALA A 134 27.31 -4.69 33.30
N LEU A 135 28.13 -4.59 34.34
CA LEU A 135 28.77 -3.34 34.75
C LEU A 135 30.18 -3.16 34.14
N ASP A 136 30.68 -4.18 33.44
CA ASP A 136 31.95 -4.14 32.73
C ASP A 136 32.02 -2.99 31.73
N GLY A 137 33.00 -2.09 31.92
CA GLY A 137 33.17 -0.91 31.07
C GLY A 137 31.98 0.07 31.14
N SER A 138 31.21 0.05 32.23
CA SER A 138 30.14 1.03 32.46
C SER A 138 30.68 2.39 32.90
N ASP A 139 31.85 2.44 33.56
CA ASP A 139 32.64 3.67 33.73
C ASP A 139 33.24 4.06 32.37
N ARG A 140 32.68 5.09 31.74
CA ARG A 140 33.03 5.53 30.38
C ARG A 140 33.95 6.74 30.38
N ASP A 141 33.91 7.56 31.43
CA ASP A 141 34.80 8.70 31.58
C ASP A 141 36.14 8.34 32.27
N ASN A 142 36.24 7.11 32.79
CA ASN A 142 37.40 6.53 33.46
C ASN A 142 37.77 7.29 34.74
N ASP A 143 36.79 7.87 35.45
CA ASP A 143 37.00 8.53 36.73
C ASP A 143 37.06 7.55 37.93
N GLY A 144 36.83 6.26 37.66
CA GLY A 144 36.86 5.17 38.63
C GLY A 144 35.56 5.00 39.42
N LYS A 145 34.47 5.69 39.05
CA LYS A 145 33.16 5.66 39.70
C LYS A 145 32.06 5.41 38.67
N LEU A 146 30.88 5.04 39.16
CA LEU A 146 29.68 4.92 38.36
C LEU A 146 28.72 6.07 38.63
N SER A 147 28.47 6.86 37.60
CA SER A 147 27.44 7.88 37.62
C SER A 147 26.04 7.29 37.36
N PRO A 148 24.96 7.97 37.81
CA PRO A 148 23.59 7.62 37.41
C PRO A 148 23.40 7.58 35.89
N SER A 149 24.14 8.38 35.13
CA SER A 149 24.09 8.41 33.66
C SER A 149 24.63 7.13 33.05
N GLU A 150 25.75 6.64 33.56
CA GLU A 150 26.37 5.40 33.10
C GLU A 150 25.53 4.18 33.45
N LEU A 151 24.96 4.14 34.66
CA LEU A 151 24.03 3.09 35.05
C LEU A 151 22.75 3.12 34.21
N ALA A 152 22.19 4.30 33.94
CA ALA A 152 21.04 4.42 33.06
C ALA A 152 21.35 3.90 31.65
N LEU A 153 22.53 4.23 31.13
CA LEU A 153 22.99 3.76 29.82
C LEU A 153 23.21 2.24 29.80
N ALA A 154 23.83 1.67 30.84
CA ALA A 154 24.06 0.24 30.98
C ALA A 154 22.73 -0.53 30.99
N ILE A 155 21.75 -0.07 31.76
CA ILE A 155 20.41 -0.68 31.83
C ILE A 155 19.69 -0.59 30.47
N ASN A 156 19.69 0.59 29.86
CA ASN A 156 18.99 0.80 28.58
C ASN A 156 19.61 0.00 27.42
N ARG A 157 20.91 -0.30 27.49
CA ARG A 157 21.64 -1.09 26.48
C ARG A 157 21.80 -2.57 26.84
N ALA A 158 21.35 -2.98 28.02
CA ALA A 158 21.47 -4.35 28.47
C ALA A 158 20.78 -5.32 27.50
N SER A 159 21.48 -6.41 27.14
CA SER A 159 20.93 -7.43 26.27
C SER A 159 19.70 -8.05 26.92
N GLY A 160 18.57 -8.06 26.21
CA GLY A 160 17.31 -8.59 26.73
C GLY A 160 16.40 -7.57 27.42
N ASN A 161 16.85 -6.32 27.62
CA ASN A 161 15.97 -5.25 28.09
C ASN A 161 14.87 -4.97 27.05
N ALA A 162 15.23 -4.68 25.79
CA ALA A 162 14.27 -4.51 24.68
C ALA A 162 13.06 -3.61 25.01
N GLY A 163 13.27 -2.57 25.84
CA GLY A 163 12.22 -1.66 26.30
C GLY A 163 11.37 -2.15 27.48
N LYS A 164 11.77 -3.22 28.18
CA LYS A 164 11.09 -3.72 29.39
C LYS A 164 11.24 -2.77 30.57
N VAL A 165 12.40 -2.14 30.72
CA VAL A 165 12.69 -1.11 31.71
C VAL A 165 13.42 0.04 31.03
N ASN A 166 12.98 1.26 31.29
CA ASN A 166 13.65 2.47 30.87
C ASN A 166 14.31 3.12 32.08
N ALA A 167 15.62 3.36 31.98
CA ALA A 167 16.38 4.05 33.00
C ALA A 167 16.66 5.50 32.55
N MET A 168 16.49 6.45 33.46
CA MET A 168 16.71 7.87 33.19
C MET A 168 17.43 8.54 34.34
N VAL A 169 18.06 9.67 34.06
CA VAL A 169 18.72 10.51 35.07
C VAL A 169 17.80 11.67 35.43
N LEU A 170 17.49 11.77 36.71
CA LEU A 170 16.80 12.92 37.29
C LEU A 170 17.85 13.85 37.92
N ASN A 171 17.95 15.08 37.42
CA ASN A 171 18.77 16.12 38.03
C ASN A 171 17.89 17.02 38.90
N ASN A 172 18.13 17.01 40.22
CA ASN A 172 17.41 17.84 41.17
C ASN A 172 18.42 18.66 41.99
N ASN A 173 18.41 19.98 41.81
CA ASN A 173 19.28 20.93 42.53
C ASN A 173 20.77 20.53 42.54
N GLY A 174 21.29 20.08 41.39
CA GLY A 174 22.70 19.69 41.24
C GLY A 174 23.02 18.24 41.65
N THR A 175 22.05 17.49 42.19
CA THR A 175 22.21 16.05 42.49
C THR A 175 21.62 15.22 41.35
N SER A 176 22.42 14.36 40.74
CA SER A 176 21.97 13.37 39.74
C SER A 176 21.46 12.12 40.43
N GLN A 177 20.28 11.64 40.05
CA GLN A 177 19.67 10.42 40.60
C GLN A 177 19.19 9.50 39.49
N LEU A 178 19.26 8.20 39.70
CA LEU A 178 18.80 7.19 38.74
C LEU A 178 17.31 6.89 38.98
N VAL A 179 16.50 6.96 37.93
CA VAL A 179 15.09 6.55 37.95
C VAL A 179 14.90 5.39 37.00
N LEU A 180 14.27 4.32 37.48
CA LEU A 180 13.86 3.18 36.67
C LEU A 180 12.35 3.23 36.48
N SER A 181 11.89 3.11 35.23
CA SER A 181 10.48 3.03 34.87
C SER A 181 10.23 1.71 34.15
N ALA A 182 9.18 0.99 34.54
CA ALA A 182 8.72 -0.15 33.76
C ALA A 182 8.27 0.34 32.38
N GLY A 183 8.60 -0.39 31.32
CA GLY A 183 8.23 -0.06 29.95
C GLY A 183 6.77 -0.35 29.61
N LYS A 184 6.08 -1.12 30.47
CA LYS A 184 4.65 -1.42 30.38
C LYS A 184 3.99 -1.23 31.75
N SER A 185 2.70 -0.90 31.75
CA SER A 185 1.86 -0.86 32.95
C SER A 185 1.48 -2.27 33.41
N GLY A 186 0.93 -2.40 34.62
CA GLY A 186 0.45 -3.67 35.15
C GLY A 186 1.36 -4.31 36.20
N GLU A 187 0.78 -5.11 37.09
CA GLU A 187 1.45 -5.72 38.25
C GLU A 187 2.60 -6.65 37.84
N LYS A 188 2.46 -7.33 36.70
CA LYS A 188 3.52 -8.18 36.11
C LYS A 188 4.79 -7.41 35.75
N ASN A 189 4.73 -6.09 35.60
CA ASN A 189 5.88 -5.26 35.25
C ASN A 189 6.51 -4.59 36.47
N THR A 190 6.20 -5.06 37.68
CA THR A 190 6.90 -4.67 38.91
C THR A 190 8.37 -5.08 38.81
N ILE A 191 9.27 -4.11 38.96
CA ILE A 191 10.72 -4.22 38.91
C ILE A 191 11.25 -4.65 40.27
N SER A 192 12.16 -5.62 40.26
CA SER A 192 13.01 -5.98 41.38
C SER A 192 14.44 -6.19 40.90
N LEU A 193 15.42 -5.89 41.75
CA LEU A 193 16.83 -5.99 41.41
C LEU A 193 17.47 -7.11 42.23
N ASP A 194 18.15 -8.03 41.55
CA ASP A 194 19.02 -9.01 42.18
C ASP A 194 20.46 -8.50 42.13
N LEU A 195 20.95 -8.08 43.30
CA LEU A 195 22.25 -7.45 43.48
C LEU A 195 23.32 -8.44 43.96
N SER A 196 23.05 -9.75 43.91
CA SER A 196 23.99 -10.78 44.38
C SER A 196 25.33 -10.76 43.63
N GLY A 197 25.32 -10.37 42.35
CA GLY A 197 26.51 -10.23 41.49
C GLY A 197 27.23 -8.89 41.58
N VAL A 198 26.84 -7.97 42.47
CA VAL A 198 27.50 -6.67 42.63
C VAL A 198 28.60 -6.77 43.71
N GLY A 199 29.84 -6.37 43.41
CA GLY A 199 30.93 -6.39 44.41
C GLY A 199 30.91 -5.19 45.38
N ASP A 200 30.53 -4.01 44.89
CA ASP A 200 30.60 -2.75 45.61
C ASP A 200 29.43 -2.55 46.60
N ALA A 201 29.75 -2.17 47.84
CA ALA A 201 28.74 -1.97 48.89
C ALA A 201 27.93 -0.66 48.71
N GLY A 202 28.55 0.39 48.17
CA GLY A 202 27.88 1.65 47.88
C GLY A 202 26.82 1.50 46.81
N LEU A 203 27.17 0.81 45.71
CA LEU A 203 26.25 0.48 44.62
C LEU A 203 25.11 -0.42 45.08
N LYS A 204 25.40 -1.46 45.88
CA LYS A 204 24.35 -2.30 46.48
C LYS A 204 23.37 -1.49 47.31
N ASN A 205 23.87 -0.63 48.19
CA ASN A 205 23.04 0.19 49.05
C ASN A 205 22.17 1.15 48.22
N GLY A 206 22.75 1.82 47.22
CA GLY A 206 22.03 2.74 46.33
C GLY A 206 20.91 2.07 45.51
N LEU A 207 21.06 0.78 45.17
CA LEU A 207 20.06 0.05 44.36
C LEU A 207 19.06 -0.78 45.19
N SER A 208 19.38 -1.12 46.44
CA SER A 208 18.61 -2.10 47.23
C SER A 208 17.30 -1.58 47.83
N ALA A 209 17.16 -0.27 48.03
CA ALA A 209 16.00 0.34 48.68
C ALA A 209 15.51 1.58 47.91
N PRO A 210 14.94 1.40 46.71
CA PRO A 210 14.45 2.52 45.93
C PRO A 210 13.20 3.15 46.55
N LYS A 211 13.04 4.45 46.35
CA LYS A 211 11.78 5.16 46.64
C LYS A 211 10.81 4.93 45.48
N GLU A 212 9.68 4.29 45.76
CA GLU A 212 8.61 4.13 44.77
C GLU A 212 7.90 5.47 44.50
N LEU A 213 7.94 5.93 43.24
CA LEU A 213 7.27 7.13 42.77
C LEU A 213 5.88 6.83 42.21
N SER A 214 5.72 5.65 41.61
CA SER A 214 4.46 5.14 41.07
C SER A 214 4.46 3.62 41.19
N LYS A 215 3.32 3.04 41.57
CA LYS A 215 3.15 1.59 41.71
C LYS A 215 2.84 0.95 40.36
N ALA A 216 3.35 -0.25 40.11
CA ALA A 216 2.82 -1.11 39.04
C ALA A 216 1.48 -1.71 39.49
N GLN A 217 0.41 -1.40 38.75
CA GLN A 217 -0.91 -1.97 39.03
C GLN A 217 -1.66 -2.22 37.74
N ASP A 218 -2.57 -3.20 37.77
CA ASP A 218 -3.44 -3.55 36.65
C ASP A 218 -4.64 -2.60 36.56
N ALA A 219 -5.19 -2.44 35.36
CA ALA A 219 -6.48 -1.81 35.18
C ALA A 219 -7.58 -2.78 35.63
N VAL A 220 -8.59 -2.25 36.32
CA VAL A 220 -9.76 -3.01 36.77
C VAL A 220 -11.01 -2.26 36.30
N VAL A 221 -11.82 -2.95 35.50
CA VAL A 221 -13.10 -2.43 35.02
C VAL A 221 -14.18 -3.47 35.24
N TRP A 222 -15.42 -3.01 35.36
CA TRP A 222 -16.58 -3.85 35.48
C TRP A 222 -17.49 -3.62 34.28
N LEU A 223 -17.85 -4.68 33.56
CA LEU A 223 -18.92 -4.62 32.56
C LEU A 223 -20.25 -4.71 33.30
N GLY A 224 -20.96 -3.59 33.40
CA GLY A 224 -22.09 -3.37 34.30
C GLY A 224 -21.71 -2.48 35.50
N GLY A 225 -22.46 -2.59 36.59
CA GLY A 225 -22.14 -1.91 37.85
C GLY A 225 -21.04 -2.63 38.63
N LYS A 226 -20.40 -1.92 39.58
CA LYS A 226 -19.33 -2.47 40.43
C LYS A 226 -19.76 -3.73 41.23
N THR A 227 -21.03 -3.84 41.59
CA THR A 227 -21.54 -4.91 42.48
C THR A 227 -22.17 -6.09 41.75
N ASN A 228 -22.68 -5.87 40.55
CA ASN A 228 -23.44 -6.87 39.78
C ASN A 228 -22.87 -7.15 38.38
N GLY A 229 -21.82 -6.43 37.99
CA GLY A 229 -21.16 -6.58 36.71
C GLY A 229 -20.09 -7.68 36.69
N VAL A 230 -19.48 -7.85 35.53
CA VAL A 230 -18.36 -8.78 35.33
C VAL A 230 -17.05 -8.04 35.50
N ARG A 231 -16.22 -8.47 36.47
CA ARG A 231 -14.90 -7.90 36.71
C ARG A 231 -13.91 -8.32 35.62
N LEU A 232 -13.24 -7.34 35.04
CA LEU A 232 -12.16 -7.53 34.07
C LEU A 232 -10.89 -6.88 34.63
N GLN A 233 -9.78 -7.62 34.63
CA GLN A 233 -8.48 -7.14 35.10
C GLN A 233 -7.39 -7.47 34.09
N GLN A 234 -6.51 -6.51 33.82
CA GLN A 234 -5.37 -6.69 32.91
C GLN A 234 -4.31 -5.58 33.08
N GLY A 235 -3.09 -5.84 32.59
CA GLY A 235 -1.98 -4.89 32.73
C GLY A 235 -2.03 -3.64 31.85
N SER A 236 -3.04 -3.48 30.99
CA SER A 236 -3.20 -2.33 30.09
C SER A 236 -4.52 -1.62 30.34
N ASN A 237 -4.58 -0.32 30.03
CA ASN A 237 -5.81 0.45 30.00
C ASN A 237 -6.70 0.17 28.77
N THR A 238 -6.23 -0.63 27.81
CA THR A 238 -6.97 -1.01 26.59
C THR A 238 -7.57 -2.40 26.73
N PHE A 239 -8.90 -2.49 26.66
CA PHE A 239 -9.71 -3.71 26.79
C PHE A 239 -10.27 -4.15 25.44
N ASP A 240 -10.05 -5.42 25.09
CA ASP A 240 -10.54 -6.08 23.86
C ASP A 240 -11.41 -7.31 24.18
N ASN A 241 -11.93 -7.40 25.41
CA ASN A 241 -12.66 -8.57 25.92
C ASN A 241 -14.08 -8.73 25.36
N ILE A 242 -14.63 -7.67 24.74
CA ILE A 242 -15.94 -7.71 24.08
C ILE A 242 -15.70 -7.98 22.60
N GLU A 243 -16.36 -9.00 22.04
CA GLU A 243 -16.16 -9.36 20.65
C GLU A 243 -16.49 -8.17 19.72
N GLY A 244 -15.49 -7.78 18.93
CA GLY A 244 -15.60 -6.67 18.00
C GLY A 244 -15.46 -5.28 18.62
N VAL A 245 -15.39 -5.12 19.95
CA VAL A 245 -15.29 -3.81 20.61
C VAL A 245 -13.98 -3.70 21.38
N SER A 246 -13.24 -2.61 21.12
CA SER A 246 -12.02 -2.25 21.84
C SER A 246 -12.22 -0.90 22.51
N PHE A 247 -11.90 -0.78 23.79
CA PHE A 247 -11.98 0.50 24.50
C PHE A 247 -10.77 0.75 25.38
N THR A 248 -10.28 1.99 25.41
CA THR A 248 -9.19 2.43 26.29
C THR A 248 -9.73 3.39 27.33
N VAL A 249 -9.59 3.05 28.60
CA VAL A 249 -10.04 3.87 29.73
C VAL A 249 -8.97 4.88 30.14
N ASN A 250 -9.39 6.12 30.40
CA ASN A 250 -8.49 7.23 30.70
C ASN A 250 -8.71 7.81 32.10
N LYS A 251 -9.85 7.52 32.72
CA LYS A 251 -10.24 8.03 34.03
C LYS A 251 -10.91 6.94 34.85
N VAL A 252 -10.69 6.99 36.16
CA VAL A 252 -11.43 6.20 37.15
C VAL A 252 -12.82 6.79 37.37
N SER A 253 -13.81 5.91 37.51
CA SER A 253 -15.19 6.27 37.85
C SER A 253 -15.32 6.46 39.35
N LYS A 254 -16.07 7.48 39.79
CA LYS A 254 -16.54 7.59 41.17
C LYS A 254 -17.89 6.92 41.32
N ASP A 255 -18.21 6.45 42.52
CA ASP A 255 -19.53 5.84 42.80
C ASP A 255 -20.70 6.83 42.58
N THR A 256 -20.43 8.14 42.59
CA THR A 256 -21.39 9.20 42.31
C THR A 256 -21.47 9.60 40.84
N ASP A 257 -20.53 9.15 40.01
CA ASP A 257 -20.50 9.51 38.59
C ASP A 257 -21.52 8.67 37.81
N PRO A 258 -22.11 9.21 36.73
CA PRO A 258 -22.85 8.37 35.80
C PRO A 258 -21.92 7.28 35.24
N PRO A 259 -22.39 6.04 35.08
CA PRO A 259 -21.58 4.97 34.54
C PRO A 259 -21.12 5.29 33.12
N LEU A 260 -19.91 4.87 32.76
CA LEU A 260 -19.41 5.00 31.40
C LEU A 260 -20.32 4.18 30.48
N GLN A 261 -20.99 4.83 29.53
CA GLN A 261 -21.81 4.18 28.52
C GLN A 261 -21.01 4.08 27.23
N ILE A 262 -20.84 2.86 26.74
CA ILE A 262 -20.29 2.56 25.44
C ILE A 262 -21.46 2.23 24.52
N SER A 263 -21.76 3.14 23.59
CA SER A 263 -22.77 2.90 22.56
C SER A 263 -22.10 2.40 21.29
N VAL A 264 -22.60 1.28 20.75
CA VAL A 264 -22.19 0.70 19.48
C VAL A 264 -23.39 0.69 18.56
N SER A 265 -23.26 1.32 17.41
CA SER A 265 -24.32 1.40 16.40
C SER A 265 -23.75 1.17 15.01
N ARG A 266 -24.62 0.82 14.05
CA ARG A 266 -24.16 0.68 12.67
C ARG A 266 -23.84 2.04 12.06
N GLY A 267 -22.69 2.12 11.39
CA GLY A 267 -22.31 3.25 10.56
C GLY A 267 -22.88 3.10 9.15
N ASP A 268 -24.17 3.37 8.97
CA ASP A 268 -24.83 3.19 7.67
C ASP A 268 -24.19 4.07 6.56
N SER A 269 -23.78 5.29 6.89
CA SER A 269 -23.08 6.21 5.97
C SER A 269 -21.73 5.64 5.54
N ASP A 270 -20.90 5.24 6.49
CA ASP A 270 -19.55 4.72 6.23
C ASP A 270 -19.60 3.36 5.53
N THR A 271 -20.58 2.52 5.86
CA THR A 271 -20.84 1.26 5.15
C THR A 271 -21.21 1.54 3.69
N THR A 272 -22.11 2.50 3.44
CA THR A 272 -22.47 2.92 2.09
C THR A 272 -21.25 3.45 1.33
N ALA A 273 -20.41 4.26 1.98
CA ALA A 273 -19.18 4.78 1.38
C ALA A 273 -18.18 3.67 1.04
N ASN A 274 -18.01 2.66 1.91
CA ASN A 274 -17.16 1.50 1.62
C ASN A 274 -17.66 0.74 0.39
N VAL A 275 -18.96 0.46 0.31
CA VAL A 275 -19.55 -0.25 -0.85
C VAL A 275 -19.47 0.60 -2.12
N GLN A 276 -19.72 1.92 -2.02
CA GLN A 276 -19.58 2.83 -3.15
C GLN A 276 -18.15 2.86 -3.68
N SER A 277 -17.14 2.86 -2.80
CA SER A 277 -15.74 2.83 -3.20
C SER A 277 -15.38 1.57 -4.01
N PHE A 278 -15.99 0.42 -3.69
CA PHE A 278 -15.86 -0.80 -4.48
C PHE A 278 -16.50 -0.64 -5.87
N VAL A 279 -17.74 -0.13 -5.92
CA VAL A 279 -18.49 0.11 -7.16
C VAL A 279 -17.70 1.04 -8.09
N ASP A 280 -17.18 2.14 -7.55
CA ASP A 280 -16.39 3.12 -8.30
C ASP A 280 -15.09 2.51 -8.82
N ALA A 281 -14.39 1.74 -8.00
CA ALA A 281 -13.15 1.07 -8.40
C ALA A 281 -13.39 0.05 -9.53
N TYR A 282 -14.46 -0.75 -9.43
CA TYR A 282 -14.88 -1.65 -10.50
C TYR A 282 -15.24 -0.89 -11.78
N ASN A 283 -16.04 0.17 -11.67
CA ASN A 283 -16.47 0.97 -12.83
C ASN A 283 -15.30 1.63 -13.55
N LYS A 284 -14.29 2.12 -12.81
CA LYS A 284 -13.06 2.69 -13.38
C LYS A 284 -12.30 1.67 -14.22
N VAL A 285 -12.06 0.46 -13.69
CA VAL A 285 -11.35 -0.58 -14.45
C VAL A 285 -12.18 -1.11 -15.61
N TYR A 286 -13.49 -1.26 -15.42
CA TYR A 286 -14.42 -1.68 -16.46
C TYR A 286 -14.43 -0.70 -17.63
N LYS A 287 -14.48 0.60 -17.33
CA LYS A 287 -14.39 1.67 -18.33
C LYS A 287 -13.04 1.64 -19.04
N ALA A 288 -11.93 1.55 -18.32
CA ALA A 288 -10.60 1.48 -18.94
C ALA A 288 -10.48 0.29 -19.91
N ILE A 289 -10.94 -0.90 -19.52
CA ILE A 289 -10.93 -2.07 -20.41
C ILE A 289 -11.83 -1.85 -21.62
N THR A 290 -13.01 -1.23 -21.44
CA THR A 290 -13.95 -0.93 -22.52
C THR A 290 -13.37 0.08 -23.50
N ASP A 291 -12.82 1.20 -23.02
CA ASP A 291 -12.20 2.24 -23.84
C ASP A 291 -11.04 1.68 -24.68
N LEU A 292 -10.30 0.71 -24.14
CA LEU A 292 -9.17 0.07 -24.82
C LEU A 292 -9.57 -1.04 -25.82
N SER A 293 -10.79 -1.58 -25.71
CA SER A 293 -11.28 -2.70 -26.54
C SER A 293 -12.52 -2.38 -27.38
N GLN A 294 -12.93 -1.11 -27.40
CA GLN A 294 -14.12 -0.68 -28.12
C GLN A 294 -13.92 -0.84 -29.64
N PRO A 295 -14.88 -1.48 -30.35
CA PRO A 295 -14.83 -1.55 -31.80
C PRO A 295 -15.03 -0.16 -32.42
N GLY A 296 -14.48 0.02 -33.62
CA GLY A 296 -14.72 1.23 -34.41
C GLY A 296 -16.20 1.38 -34.74
N SER A 297 -16.67 2.62 -34.82
CA SER A 297 -18.06 2.93 -35.17
C SER A 297 -18.14 4.26 -35.93
N ASN A 298 -19.08 4.37 -36.87
CA ASN A 298 -19.34 5.58 -37.64
C ASN A 298 -18.09 6.20 -38.29
N GLY A 299 -17.26 5.35 -38.92
CA GLY A 299 -16.01 5.78 -39.57
C GLY A 299 -14.86 6.09 -38.62
N LYS A 300 -15.04 5.98 -37.30
CA LYS A 300 -13.94 6.09 -36.33
C LYS A 300 -13.19 4.77 -36.22
N PRO A 301 -11.84 4.78 -36.16
CA PRO A 301 -11.07 3.58 -35.94
C PRO A 301 -11.39 2.97 -34.56
N GLY A 302 -11.26 1.65 -34.46
CA GLY A 302 -11.38 0.96 -33.18
C GLY A 302 -10.24 1.29 -32.23
N ALA A 303 -10.44 0.99 -30.95
CA ALA A 303 -9.40 1.09 -29.94
C ALA A 303 -8.24 0.10 -30.22
N PRO A 304 -7.06 0.27 -29.60
CA PRO A 304 -5.89 -0.58 -29.88
C PRO A 304 -6.11 -2.09 -29.70
N PHE A 305 -7.08 -2.49 -28.86
CA PHE A 305 -7.46 -3.88 -28.63
C PHE A 305 -8.89 -4.21 -29.11
N ALA A 306 -9.43 -3.47 -30.08
CA ALA A 306 -10.76 -3.71 -30.65
C ALA A 306 -10.96 -5.17 -31.11
N ASP A 307 -9.93 -5.80 -31.64
CA ASP A 307 -10.00 -7.19 -32.13
C ASP A 307 -9.48 -8.23 -31.12
N ASP A 308 -9.04 -7.79 -29.93
CA ASP A 308 -8.45 -8.67 -28.94
C ASP A 308 -9.53 -9.33 -28.05
N SER A 309 -9.74 -10.63 -28.27
CA SER A 309 -10.70 -11.43 -27.50
C SER A 309 -10.29 -11.61 -26.03
N SER A 310 -9.00 -11.56 -25.71
CA SER A 310 -8.53 -11.76 -24.34
C SER A 310 -8.84 -10.57 -23.44
N ILE A 311 -8.78 -9.34 -23.97
CA ILE A 311 -9.11 -8.11 -23.23
C ILE A 311 -10.62 -8.08 -22.96
N ARG A 312 -11.44 -8.55 -23.90
CA ARG A 312 -12.87 -8.79 -23.66
C ARG A 312 -13.10 -9.90 -22.64
N GLY A 313 -12.30 -10.96 -22.69
CA GLY A 313 -12.32 -12.07 -21.72
C GLY A 313 -12.00 -11.61 -20.29
N LEU A 314 -11.02 -10.72 -20.11
CA LEU A 314 -10.71 -10.06 -18.84
C LEU A 314 -11.94 -9.41 -18.22
N ARG A 315 -12.65 -8.59 -18.99
CA ARG A 315 -13.89 -7.95 -18.57
C ARG A 315 -14.98 -8.97 -18.22
N SER A 316 -15.17 -9.98 -19.07
CA SER A 316 -16.17 -11.03 -18.86
C SER A 316 -15.91 -11.82 -17.58
N GLN A 317 -14.65 -12.15 -17.30
CA GLN A 317 -14.28 -12.91 -16.11
C GLN A 317 -14.44 -12.10 -14.83
N LEU A 318 -14.06 -10.82 -14.83
CA LEU A 318 -14.32 -9.93 -13.67
C LEU A 318 -15.81 -9.83 -13.39
N ASN A 319 -16.64 -9.68 -14.41
CA ASN A 319 -18.09 -9.65 -14.26
C ASN A 319 -18.65 -11.00 -13.78
N ALA A 320 -18.14 -12.12 -14.30
CA ALA A 320 -18.53 -13.46 -13.87
C ALA A 320 -18.21 -13.69 -12.38
N ILE A 321 -17.05 -13.23 -11.91
CA ILE A 321 -16.65 -13.31 -10.50
C ILE A 321 -17.64 -12.56 -9.60
N LEU A 322 -18.18 -11.43 -10.04
CA LEU A 322 -19.13 -10.64 -9.24
C LEU A 322 -20.59 -11.11 -9.35
N ARG A 323 -20.92 -11.91 -10.37
CA ARG A 323 -22.28 -12.45 -10.58
C ARG A 323 -22.55 -13.73 -9.81
N GLN A 324 -21.52 -14.50 -9.47
CA GLN A 324 -21.69 -15.70 -8.68
C GLN A 324 -22.13 -15.36 -7.24
N PRO A 325 -22.90 -16.26 -6.58
CA PRO A 325 -23.16 -16.11 -5.16
C PRO A 325 -21.92 -16.43 -4.34
N PHE A 326 -21.73 -15.70 -3.25
CA PHE A 326 -20.72 -15.96 -2.24
C PHE A 326 -21.42 -16.21 -0.91
N ASP A 327 -21.21 -17.41 -0.36
CA ASP A 327 -21.84 -17.85 0.88
C ASP A 327 -23.37 -17.60 0.88
N GLY A 328 -24.03 -17.89 -0.24
CA GLY A 328 -25.48 -17.72 -0.42
C GLY A 328 -25.96 -16.29 -0.67
N VAL A 329 -25.08 -15.29 -0.66
CA VAL A 329 -25.39 -13.88 -0.94
C VAL A 329 -25.02 -13.53 -2.39
N THR A 330 -25.84 -12.73 -3.05
CA THR A 330 -25.59 -12.20 -4.40
C THR A 330 -25.46 -10.68 -4.39
N LEU A 331 -24.73 -10.14 -5.37
CA LEU A 331 -24.52 -8.70 -5.53
C LEU A 331 -25.86 -7.92 -5.59
N GLY A 332 -26.86 -8.47 -6.26
CA GLY A 332 -28.18 -7.87 -6.40
C GLY A 332 -29.02 -7.86 -5.11
N GLN A 333 -28.79 -8.79 -4.18
CA GLN A 333 -29.39 -8.73 -2.84
C GLN A 333 -28.83 -7.55 -2.06
N LEU A 334 -27.53 -7.26 -2.20
CA LEU A 334 -26.85 -6.13 -1.54
C LEU A 334 -27.18 -4.75 -2.12
N GLY A 335 -28.18 -4.65 -3.01
CA GLY A 335 -28.55 -3.39 -3.64
C GLY A 335 -27.61 -2.95 -4.76
N ILE A 336 -26.62 -3.75 -5.15
CA ILE A 336 -25.74 -3.40 -6.26
C ILE A 336 -26.28 -4.06 -7.54
N LYS A 337 -26.63 -3.26 -8.54
CA LYS A 337 -27.17 -3.73 -9.82
C LYS A 337 -26.16 -3.51 -10.95
N ALA A 338 -26.11 -4.46 -11.88
CA ALA A 338 -25.39 -4.27 -13.13
C ALA A 338 -26.28 -3.54 -14.14
N THR A 339 -25.75 -2.49 -14.75
CA THR A 339 -26.42 -1.74 -15.81
C THR A 339 -26.29 -2.44 -17.16
N ARG A 340 -26.99 -1.94 -18.19
CA ARG A 340 -26.95 -2.51 -19.55
C ARG A 340 -25.57 -2.40 -20.21
N ASP A 341 -24.80 -1.39 -19.87
CA ASP A 341 -23.41 -1.20 -20.31
C ASP A 341 -22.41 -2.04 -19.50
N GLY A 342 -22.84 -2.68 -18.40
CA GLY A 342 -22.07 -3.60 -17.58
C GLY A 342 -21.28 -2.95 -16.45
N THR A 343 -21.49 -1.65 -16.22
CA THR A 343 -21.09 -0.96 -14.99
C THR A 343 -22.00 -1.36 -13.83
N LEU A 344 -21.60 -1.02 -12.60
CA LEU A 344 -22.35 -1.28 -11.38
C LEU A 344 -22.93 0.03 -10.82
N GLU A 345 -24.11 -0.07 -10.23
CA GLU A 345 -24.79 1.03 -9.54
C GLU A 345 -25.27 0.55 -8.17
N LEU A 346 -25.10 1.38 -7.14
CA LEU A 346 -25.51 1.09 -5.78
C LEU A 346 -26.88 1.72 -5.47
N ASP A 347 -27.83 0.89 -5.05
CA ASP A 347 -29.06 1.30 -4.36
C ASP A 347 -28.82 1.25 -2.84
N SER A 348 -28.50 2.40 -2.26
CA SER A 348 -28.20 2.52 -0.83
C SER A 348 -29.40 2.19 0.06
N LYS A 349 -30.64 2.38 -0.44
CA LYS A 349 -31.85 2.05 0.32
C LYS A 349 -31.98 0.54 0.44
N LYS A 350 -31.83 -0.19 -0.68
CA LYS A 350 -31.88 -1.65 -0.69
C LYS A 350 -30.71 -2.28 0.09
N LEU A 351 -29.52 -1.68 0.03
CA LEU A 351 -28.40 -2.07 0.87
C LEU A 351 -28.78 -1.95 2.37
N GLY A 352 -29.32 -0.79 2.78
CA GLY A 352 -29.73 -0.56 4.16
C GLY A 352 -30.83 -1.51 4.66
N GLU A 353 -31.81 -1.85 3.82
CA GLU A 353 -32.84 -2.86 4.12
C GLU A 353 -32.24 -4.26 4.29
N THR A 354 -31.32 -4.64 3.41
CA THR A 354 -30.63 -5.95 3.47
C THR A 354 -29.79 -6.09 4.71
N LEU A 355 -29.06 -5.04 5.11
CA LEU A 355 -28.24 -5.05 6.32
C LEU A 355 -29.05 -5.04 7.62
N LYS A 356 -30.33 -4.63 7.58
CA LYS A 356 -31.25 -4.77 8.72
C LYS A 356 -31.73 -6.22 8.87
N ALA A 357 -32.01 -6.91 7.76
CA ALA A 357 -32.46 -8.31 7.78
C ALA A 357 -31.31 -9.30 8.02
N THR A 358 -30.15 -9.03 7.40
CA THR A 358 -28.95 -9.88 7.41
C THR A 358 -27.71 -9.00 7.58
N PRO A 359 -27.30 -8.72 8.84
CA PRO A 359 -26.20 -7.81 9.14
C PRO A 359 -24.83 -8.24 8.58
N ASP A 360 -24.63 -9.54 8.38
CA ASP A 360 -23.40 -10.16 7.89
C ASP A 360 -23.33 -10.29 6.35
N ALA A 361 -24.39 -9.91 5.62
CA ALA A 361 -24.51 -10.16 4.19
C ALA A 361 -23.36 -9.57 3.36
N LEU A 362 -22.87 -8.38 3.73
CA LEU A 362 -21.73 -7.76 3.05
C LEU A 362 -20.44 -8.57 3.25
N ASP A 363 -20.18 -9.04 4.46
CA ASP A 363 -18.96 -9.78 4.77
C ASP A 363 -19.00 -11.17 4.13
N ARG A 364 -20.17 -11.81 4.11
CA ARG A 364 -20.40 -13.07 3.38
C ARG A 364 -20.14 -12.93 1.89
N PHE A 365 -20.51 -11.82 1.28
CA PHE A 365 -20.27 -11.61 -0.15
C PHE A 365 -18.82 -11.22 -0.47
N PHE A 366 -18.31 -10.19 0.19
CA PHE A 366 -17.02 -9.57 -0.16
C PHE A 366 -15.82 -10.35 0.38
N ASN A 367 -15.91 -10.80 1.64
CA ASN A 367 -14.84 -11.55 2.28
C ASN A 367 -15.04 -13.05 2.14
N GLY A 368 -16.29 -13.52 2.18
CA GLY A 368 -16.62 -14.95 2.06
C GLY A 368 -16.19 -15.78 3.26
N ALA A 369 -16.76 -16.98 3.38
CA ALA A 369 -16.25 -17.97 4.33
C ALA A 369 -14.75 -18.26 4.04
N SER A 370 -13.93 -18.32 5.09
CA SER A 370 -12.48 -18.52 4.97
C SER A 370 -11.74 -17.48 4.10
N GLN A 371 -12.24 -16.25 4.01
CA GLN A 371 -11.62 -15.15 3.24
C GLN A 371 -11.61 -15.39 1.71
N ASN A 372 -12.52 -16.23 1.17
CA ASN A 372 -12.61 -16.55 -0.25
C ASN A 372 -13.83 -15.91 -0.97
N GLY A 373 -14.10 -14.64 -0.66
CA GLY A 373 -15.19 -13.86 -1.24
C GLY A 373 -14.83 -13.14 -2.54
N ALA A 374 -15.71 -12.23 -2.95
CA ALA A 374 -15.57 -11.46 -4.19
C ALA A 374 -14.27 -10.65 -4.27
N LEU A 375 -13.80 -10.08 -3.15
CA LEU A 375 -12.56 -9.29 -3.12
C LEU A 375 -11.34 -10.15 -3.45
N LYS A 376 -11.22 -11.29 -2.76
CA LYS A 376 -10.09 -12.22 -2.95
C LYS A 376 -10.10 -12.81 -4.37
N GLN A 377 -11.23 -13.33 -4.83
CA GLN A 377 -11.29 -13.94 -6.16
C GLN A 377 -10.98 -12.93 -7.28
N SER A 378 -11.44 -11.68 -7.11
CA SER A 378 -11.08 -10.60 -8.04
C SER A 378 -9.59 -10.31 -7.99
N ALA A 379 -8.99 -10.19 -6.79
CA ALA A 379 -7.56 -9.93 -6.63
C ALA A 379 -6.69 -11.07 -7.21
N ASP A 380 -7.03 -12.33 -6.92
CA ASP A 380 -6.33 -13.52 -7.44
C ASP A 380 -6.40 -13.60 -8.97
N TYR A 381 -7.53 -13.17 -9.56
CA TYR A 381 -7.63 -13.09 -11.01
C TYR A 381 -6.76 -11.98 -11.59
N LEU A 382 -6.71 -10.80 -10.95
CA LEU A 382 -5.82 -9.71 -11.36
C LEU A 382 -4.35 -10.11 -11.25
N ASP A 383 -3.98 -10.94 -10.28
CA ASP A 383 -2.61 -11.45 -10.14
C ASP A 383 -2.13 -12.24 -11.35
N LYS A 384 -3.01 -13.03 -11.99
CA LYS A 384 -2.67 -13.73 -13.25
C LYS A 384 -2.32 -12.77 -14.39
N TRP A 385 -2.83 -11.54 -14.34
CA TRP A 385 -2.52 -10.50 -15.32
C TRP A 385 -1.31 -9.65 -14.94
N LEU A 386 -1.19 -9.30 -13.66
CA LEU A 386 -0.23 -8.35 -13.13
C LEU A 386 1.09 -8.95 -12.65
N ASN A 387 1.20 -10.29 -12.55
CA ASN A 387 2.43 -10.93 -12.09
C ASN A 387 3.65 -10.48 -12.92
N GLY A 388 4.68 -9.98 -12.24
CA GLY A 388 5.85 -9.38 -12.87
C GLY A 388 6.79 -10.37 -13.56
N SER A 389 6.63 -11.68 -13.36
CA SER A 389 7.47 -12.72 -13.96
C SER A 389 6.77 -13.46 -15.09
N ASN A 390 5.50 -13.85 -14.91
CA ASN A 390 4.76 -14.68 -15.86
C ASN A 390 3.33 -14.19 -16.15
N GLY A 391 2.99 -12.96 -15.73
CA GLY A 391 1.66 -12.40 -15.94
C GLY A 391 1.35 -12.14 -17.41
N MET A 392 0.06 -12.23 -17.76
CA MET A 392 -0.42 -12.03 -19.14
C MET A 392 0.02 -10.67 -19.73
N LEU A 393 0.04 -9.60 -18.93
CA LEU A 393 0.50 -8.28 -19.41
C LEU A 393 1.97 -8.25 -19.74
N LYS A 394 2.81 -8.93 -18.95
CA LYS A 394 4.25 -9.02 -19.22
C LYS A 394 4.50 -9.74 -20.52
N LEU A 395 3.89 -10.92 -20.72
CA LEU A 395 4.05 -11.70 -21.94
C LEU A 395 3.65 -10.89 -23.19
N ARG A 396 2.58 -10.09 -23.08
CA ARG A 396 2.12 -9.19 -24.14
C ARG A 396 3.09 -8.05 -24.40
N ARG A 397 3.61 -7.39 -23.36
CA ARG A 397 4.61 -6.32 -23.50
C ARG A 397 5.88 -6.87 -24.13
N ASP A 398 6.40 -8.00 -23.67
CA ASP A 398 7.59 -8.65 -24.24
C ASP A 398 7.37 -9.04 -25.72
N SER A 399 6.13 -9.37 -26.11
CA SER A 399 5.77 -9.63 -27.51
C SER A 399 5.75 -8.35 -28.36
N GLU A 400 5.14 -7.27 -27.87
CA GLU A 400 5.10 -5.99 -28.58
C GLU A 400 6.47 -5.33 -28.66
N ASP A 401 7.32 -5.46 -27.63
CA ASP A 401 8.70 -4.97 -27.66
C ASP A 401 9.53 -5.69 -28.74
N ARG A 402 9.35 -7.00 -28.90
CA ARG A 402 9.97 -7.77 -29.98
C ARG A 402 9.45 -7.34 -31.36
N ASN A 403 8.15 -7.12 -31.47
CA ASN A 403 7.52 -6.63 -32.70
C ASN A 403 8.07 -5.24 -33.10
N GLN A 404 8.16 -4.31 -32.15
CA GLN A 404 8.72 -2.98 -32.40
C GLN A 404 10.19 -3.03 -32.81
N LYS A 405 11.01 -3.88 -32.17
CA LYS A 405 12.40 -4.09 -32.59
C LYS A 405 12.49 -4.65 -34.01
N ASP A 406 11.61 -5.57 -34.39
CA ASP A 406 11.57 -6.10 -35.74
C ASP A 406 11.16 -5.05 -36.77
N LEU A 407 10.12 -4.26 -36.48
CA LEU A 407 9.67 -3.16 -37.32
C LEU A 407 10.75 -2.09 -37.49
N GLY A 408 11.50 -1.76 -36.43
CA GLY A 408 12.65 -0.87 -36.49
C GLY A 408 13.72 -1.38 -37.45
N ARG A 409 14.10 -2.67 -37.35
CA ARG A 409 15.05 -3.28 -38.30
C ARG A 409 14.55 -3.25 -39.76
N ARG A 410 13.24 -3.41 -39.98
CA ARG A 410 12.64 -3.31 -41.32
C ARG A 410 12.65 -1.88 -41.84
N GLN A 411 12.41 -0.88 -40.99
CA GLN A 411 12.53 0.53 -41.34
C GLN A 411 13.98 0.87 -41.72
N ASP A 412 14.97 0.39 -40.96
CA ASP A 412 16.39 0.58 -41.28
C ASP A 412 16.78 -0.07 -42.63
N ALA A 413 16.26 -1.27 -42.90
CA ALA A 413 16.48 -1.96 -44.17
C ALA A 413 15.82 -1.23 -45.34
N LEU A 414 14.61 -0.69 -45.14
CA LEU A 414 13.91 0.11 -46.15
C LEU A 414 14.66 1.41 -46.43
N GLN A 415 15.20 2.06 -45.40
CA GLN A 415 16.04 3.26 -45.56
C GLN A 415 17.30 2.96 -46.37
N LYS A 416 18.01 1.85 -46.08
CA LYS A 416 19.16 1.43 -46.90
C LYS A 416 18.76 1.18 -48.36
N THR A 417 17.60 0.58 -48.59
CA THR A 417 17.06 0.34 -49.94
C THR A 417 16.74 1.64 -50.65
N PHE A 418 16.19 2.61 -49.91
CA PHE A 418 15.94 3.97 -50.40
C PHE A 418 17.23 4.64 -50.83
N ASP A 419 18.27 4.63 -49.99
CA ASP A 419 19.57 5.27 -50.29
C ASP A 419 20.23 4.66 -51.53
N GLN A 420 20.20 3.34 -51.66
CA GLN A 420 20.71 2.63 -52.83
C GLN A 420 19.94 3.00 -54.11
N THR A 421 18.61 3.04 -54.02
CA THR A 421 17.72 3.37 -55.14
C THR A 421 17.89 4.81 -55.56
N TYR A 422 17.98 5.72 -54.59
CA TYR A 422 18.27 7.13 -54.78
C TYR A 422 19.61 7.33 -55.50
N ASN A 423 20.69 6.72 -55.00
CA ASN A 423 22.03 6.83 -55.62
C ASN A 423 22.06 6.29 -57.05
N ARG A 424 21.37 5.18 -57.31
CA ARG A 424 21.23 4.63 -58.66
C ARG A 424 20.50 5.60 -59.58
N TYR A 425 19.37 6.14 -59.16
CA TYR A 425 18.62 7.11 -59.96
C TYR A 425 19.38 8.41 -60.15
N LEU A 426 20.09 8.89 -59.13
CA LEU A 426 20.94 10.07 -59.21
C LEU A 426 21.99 9.89 -60.30
N ALA A 427 22.72 8.77 -60.32
CA ALA A 427 23.69 8.47 -61.36
C ALA A 427 23.07 8.42 -62.77
N GLN A 428 21.88 7.83 -62.91
CA GLN A 428 21.15 7.78 -64.17
C GLN A 428 20.72 9.18 -64.65
N PHE A 429 20.16 9.99 -63.75
CA PHE A 429 19.68 11.33 -64.05
C PHE A 429 20.82 12.32 -64.33
N THR A 430 21.94 12.24 -63.60
CA THR A 430 23.14 13.03 -63.89
C THR A 430 23.70 12.67 -65.27
N LYS A 431 23.75 11.38 -65.64
CA LYS A 431 24.19 10.98 -66.98
C LYS A 431 23.26 11.49 -68.07
N LEU A 432 21.94 11.44 -67.84
CA LEU A 432 20.94 11.99 -68.77
C LEU A 432 21.08 13.52 -68.91
N GLN A 433 21.35 14.23 -67.82
CA GLN A 433 21.63 15.66 -67.86
C GLN A 433 22.87 15.96 -68.71
N SER A 434 23.99 15.27 -68.48
CA SER A 434 25.20 15.45 -69.29
C SER A 434 24.97 15.15 -70.77
N MET A 435 24.17 14.13 -71.09
CA MET A 435 23.77 13.84 -72.47
C MET A 435 22.91 14.96 -73.07
N GLN A 436 21.98 15.54 -72.29
CA GLN A 436 21.19 16.68 -72.74
C GLN A 436 22.05 17.91 -72.98
N ASP A 437 23.01 18.20 -72.10
CA ASP A 437 23.94 19.31 -72.24
C ASP A 437 24.80 19.15 -73.51
N GLN A 438 25.34 17.94 -73.75
CA GLN A 438 26.10 17.63 -74.96
C GLN A 438 25.25 17.74 -76.23
N MET A 439 24.00 17.27 -76.21
CA MET A 439 23.07 17.43 -77.33
C MET A 439 22.75 18.90 -77.57
N THR A 440 22.57 19.70 -76.51
CA THR A 440 22.27 21.13 -76.61
C THR A 440 23.48 21.90 -77.16
N GLN A 441 24.69 21.56 -76.74
CA GLN A 441 25.93 22.11 -77.29
C GLN A 441 26.12 21.72 -78.76
N THR A 442 25.85 20.46 -79.13
CA THR A 442 25.96 20.00 -80.52
C THR A 442 24.91 20.68 -81.40
N MET A 443 23.67 20.80 -80.94
CA MET A 443 22.63 21.55 -81.65
C MET A 443 22.96 23.04 -81.73
N GLY A 444 23.55 23.62 -80.69
CA GLY A 444 24.05 24.99 -80.69
C GLY A 444 25.17 25.21 -81.70
N MET A 445 26.13 24.28 -81.77
CA MET A 445 27.22 24.29 -82.76
C MET A 445 26.71 24.09 -84.19
N LEU A 446 25.72 23.23 -84.39
CA LEU A 446 25.06 23.07 -85.69
C LEU A 446 24.32 24.36 -86.08
N ASN A 447 23.55 24.96 -85.17
CA ASN A 447 22.86 26.23 -85.43
C ASN A 447 23.82 27.40 -85.67
N SER A 448 24.98 27.44 -85.00
CA SER A 448 26.00 28.48 -85.23
C SER A 448 26.79 28.29 -86.52
N ASN A 449 26.80 27.09 -87.11
CA ASN A 449 27.45 26.80 -88.39
C ASN A 449 26.50 26.99 -89.61
N PHE A 450 25.23 27.32 -89.38
CA PHE A 450 24.21 27.58 -90.41
C PHE A 450 23.65 29.01 -90.38
N ILE A 451 24.37 29.95 -89.75
CA ILE A 451 24.23 31.41 -89.89
C ILE A 451 25.56 31.92 -90.43
#